data_AF-A0A7Y2ETE5-F1
#
_entry.id   AF-A0A7Y2ETE5-F1
#
_cell.length_a   1.000
_cell.length_b   1.000
_cell.length_c   1.000
_cell.angle_alpha   90.00
_cell.angle_beta   90.00
_cell.angle_gamma   90.00
#
_symmetry.space_group_name_H-M   'P 1'
#
loop_
_entity.id
_entity.type
_entity.pdbx_description
1 polymer ?
#
loop_
_entity_poly.entity_id
_entity_poly.type
_entity_poly.pdbx_seq_one_letter_code
_entity_poly.pdbx_strand_id
1 'polypeptide(L)'
;MKDRRQFLREGSSALGALMTVNAIGATSLFSISCARREAGAAFVNLSDAEAADLEAVAEQIIPATDTPGAREAGVIYFIDTAVTEGMPFAGMLPFLKDGVKELAGKLQSSGSTAMRFADAEHDVQISLLTEMEPTPFFGMVSTLTKIGFFADPKYGGNKDKVGWELIGFDDRHAWQPPFGYYDGQLMAEERDES
;
A
#
# COMPACT_ATOMS: atom_id res chain seq x y z
N MET A 1 28.54 -26.76 -28.25
CA MET A 1 27.10 -26.42 -28.04
C MET A 1 26.49 -27.36 -27.01
N LYS A 2 26.71 -27.02 -25.74
CA LYS A 2 26.09 -27.48 -24.49
C LYS A 2 26.32 -26.28 -23.56
N ASP A 3 25.41 -25.70 -22.79
CA ASP A 3 24.21 -26.26 -22.20
C ASP A 3 23.28 -25.11 -21.76
N ARG A 4 22.22 -24.82 -22.52
CA ARG A 4 21.21 -23.81 -22.12
C ARG A 4 20.31 -24.31 -20.97
N ARG A 5 20.36 -25.61 -20.65
CA ARG A 5 19.60 -26.22 -19.54
C ARG A 5 20.36 -26.16 -18.22
N GLN A 6 21.68 -26.00 -18.23
CA GLN A 6 22.49 -25.80 -17.02
C GLN A 6 22.29 -24.40 -16.43
N PHE A 7 22.04 -23.38 -17.25
CA PHE A 7 21.73 -22.02 -16.81
C PHE A 7 20.36 -21.88 -16.09
N LEU A 8 19.43 -22.82 -16.29
CA LEU A 8 18.13 -22.83 -15.61
C LEU A 8 18.10 -23.67 -14.32
N ARG A 9 19.25 -24.22 -13.89
CA ARG A 9 19.36 -25.01 -12.66
C ARG A 9 20.18 -24.34 -11.54
N GLU A 10 20.84 -23.22 -11.82
CA GLU A 10 21.64 -22.47 -10.85
C GLU A 10 21.06 -21.07 -10.70
N GLY A 11 20.09 -20.91 -9.79
CA GLY A 11 19.52 -19.58 -9.49
C GLY A 11 18.23 -19.61 -8.70
N SER A 12 18.05 -20.58 -7.81
CA SER A 12 16.93 -20.61 -6.86
C SER A 12 17.44 -21.20 -5.54
N SER A 13 17.15 -20.50 -4.43
CA SER A 13 17.60 -20.69 -3.04
C SER A 13 19.04 -20.20 -2.75
N ALA A 14 19.35 -19.39 -1.73
CA ALA A 14 18.64 -19.09 -0.49
C ALA A 14 19.05 -17.71 0.09
N LEU A 15 18.24 -17.28 1.07
CA LEU A 15 18.35 -16.14 1.97
C LEU A 15 19.76 -15.61 2.25
N GLY A 16 19.93 -14.30 2.06
CA GLY A 16 21.05 -13.52 2.57
C GLY A 16 20.69 -12.04 2.57
N ALA A 17 20.19 -11.55 3.70
CA ALA A 17 19.90 -10.15 3.93
C ALA A 17 21.20 -9.32 3.90
N LEU A 18 21.33 -8.42 2.92
CA LEU A 18 21.72 -7.01 3.07
C LEU A 18 21.83 -6.42 1.66
N MET A 19 20.78 -5.76 1.16
CA MET A 19 20.95 -4.84 0.03
C MET A 19 21.01 -3.43 0.61
N THR A 20 22.23 -2.93 0.72
CA THR A 20 22.50 -1.50 0.89
C THR A 20 21.85 -0.76 -0.28
N VAL A 21 20.82 0.02 0.02
CA VAL A 21 20.11 0.85 -0.95
C VAL A 21 21.06 1.95 -1.41
N ASN A 22 21.71 1.72 -2.56
CA ASN A 22 22.35 2.78 -3.33
C ASN A 22 21.59 2.93 -4.65
N ALA A 23 20.77 4.00 -4.68
CA ALA A 23 20.39 4.82 -5.83
C ALA A 23 19.97 4.13 -7.14
N ILE A 24 18.68 3.76 -7.28
CA ILE A 24 17.92 3.87 -8.54
C ILE A 24 16.47 4.27 -8.20
N GLY A 25 16.07 5.46 -8.66
CA GLY A 25 14.86 6.17 -8.24
C GLY A 25 13.53 5.52 -8.63
N ALA A 26 12.52 5.79 -7.80
CA ALA A 26 11.06 5.59 -7.90
C ALA A 26 10.53 4.25 -8.45
N THR A 27 10.99 3.79 -9.61
CA THR A 27 10.55 2.54 -10.26
C THR A 27 10.93 1.28 -9.48
N SER A 28 12.10 1.26 -8.82
CA SER A 28 12.54 0.15 -7.98
C SER A 28 11.63 -0.01 -6.76
N LEU A 29 11.19 1.09 -6.15
CA LEU A 29 10.38 1.09 -4.92
C LEU A 29 9.01 0.43 -5.14
N PHE A 30 8.41 0.54 -6.32
CA PHE A 30 7.10 -0.06 -6.60
C PHE A 30 7.14 -1.58 -6.63
N SER A 31 7.99 -2.17 -7.49
CA SER A 31 8.14 -3.63 -7.52
C SER A 31 8.60 -4.19 -6.18
N ILE A 32 9.43 -3.44 -5.44
CA ILE A 32 9.82 -3.79 -4.07
C ILE A 32 8.61 -3.76 -3.12
N SER A 33 7.64 -2.86 -3.28
CA SER A 33 6.51 -2.72 -2.34
C SER A 33 5.51 -3.88 -2.43
N CYS A 34 5.14 -4.29 -3.64
CA CYS A 34 4.32 -5.49 -3.84
C CYS A 34 5.05 -6.73 -3.31
N ALA A 35 6.33 -6.89 -3.66
CA ALA A 35 7.15 -8.00 -3.19
C ALA A 35 7.34 -8.00 -1.66
N ARG A 36 7.51 -6.82 -1.04
CA ARG A 36 7.61 -6.66 0.42
C ARG A 36 6.34 -7.12 1.11
N ARG A 37 5.18 -6.71 0.61
CA ARG A 37 3.88 -7.19 1.12
C ARG A 37 3.79 -8.70 1.03
N GLU A 38 4.09 -9.28 -0.13
CA GLU A 38 4.01 -10.74 -0.34
C GLU A 38 4.97 -11.52 0.56
N ALA A 39 6.15 -10.95 0.84
CA ALA A 39 7.16 -11.55 1.71
C ALA A 39 6.92 -11.29 3.21
N GLY A 40 5.92 -10.47 3.59
CA GLY A 40 5.78 -9.98 4.97
C GLY A 40 7.02 -9.23 5.46
N ALA A 41 7.70 -8.53 4.56
CA ALA A 41 8.96 -7.84 4.85
C ALA A 41 8.72 -6.57 5.68
N ALA A 42 9.77 -6.12 6.35
CA ALA A 42 9.75 -4.90 7.16
C ALA A 42 9.37 -3.64 6.36
N PHE A 43 8.76 -2.69 7.06
CA PHE A 43 8.44 -1.37 6.55
C PHE A 43 9.70 -0.50 6.34
N VAL A 44 9.64 0.46 5.42
CA VAL A 44 10.78 1.31 5.05
C VAL A 44 10.81 2.58 5.91
N ASN A 45 9.65 3.19 6.16
CA ASN A 45 9.53 4.48 6.83
C ASN A 45 8.85 4.38 8.20
N LEU A 46 7.92 3.42 8.33
CA LEU A 46 7.18 3.12 9.55
C LEU A 46 7.90 2.04 10.37
N SER A 47 7.78 2.11 11.69
CA SER A 47 8.04 0.95 12.56
C SER A 47 6.87 -0.02 12.52
N ASP A 48 7.09 -1.28 12.88
CA ASP A 48 6.02 -2.30 12.97
C ASP A 48 4.88 -1.85 13.89
N ALA A 49 5.24 -1.15 14.97
CA ALA A 49 4.33 -0.50 15.89
C ALA A 49 3.44 0.55 15.18
N GLU A 50 4.06 1.58 14.58
CA GLU A 50 3.32 2.65 13.87
C GLU A 50 2.45 2.07 12.76
N ALA A 51 2.97 1.06 12.04
CA ALA A 51 2.26 0.38 10.98
C ALA A 51 1.03 -0.38 11.48
N ALA A 52 1.14 -1.09 12.61
CA ALA A 52 0.01 -1.81 13.19
C ALA A 52 -1.14 -0.87 13.60
N ASP A 53 -0.83 0.27 14.22
CA ASP A 53 -1.86 1.26 14.58
C ASP A 53 -2.48 1.88 13.34
N LEU A 54 -1.68 2.30 12.35
CA LEU A 54 -2.20 2.87 11.11
C LEU A 54 -3.01 1.86 10.29
N GLU A 55 -2.61 0.59 10.27
CA GLU A 55 -3.39 -0.48 9.64
C GLU A 55 -4.74 -0.67 10.35
N ALA A 56 -4.75 -0.67 11.68
CA ALA A 56 -6.01 -0.73 12.43
C ALA A 56 -6.91 0.48 12.14
N VAL A 57 -6.36 1.70 12.01
CA VAL A 57 -7.14 2.88 11.58
C VAL A 57 -7.68 2.69 10.16
N ALA A 58 -6.84 2.23 9.22
CA ALA A 58 -7.26 1.98 7.84
C ALA A 58 -8.37 0.93 7.75
N GLU A 59 -8.29 -0.11 8.58
CA GLU A 59 -9.31 -1.16 8.69
C GLU A 59 -10.64 -0.61 9.23
N GLN A 60 -10.64 0.38 10.12
CA GLN A 60 -11.88 1.04 10.53
C GLN A 60 -12.48 1.91 9.41
N ILE A 61 -11.66 2.39 8.45
CA ILE A 61 -12.13 3.22 7.33
C ILE A 61 -12.72 2.37 6.20
N ILE A 62 -12.09 1.24 5.86
CA ILE A 62 -12.59 0.25 4.89
C ILE A 62 -12.49 -1.13 5.55
N PRO A 63 -13.50 -1.53 6.34
CA PRO A 63 -13.47 -2.80 7.06
C PRO A 63 -13.75 -3.99 6.13
N ALA A 64 -13.16 -5.13 6.48
CA ALA A 64 -13.57 -6.41 5.93
C ALA A 64 -15.04 -6.70 6.30
N THR A 65 -15.81 -7.12 5.29
CA THR A 65 -17.19 -7.58 5.45
C THR A 65 -17.34 -8.90 4.68
N ASP A 66 -18.32 -9.01 3.78
CA ASP A 66 -18.37 -10.08 2.78
C ASP A 66 -17.28 -9.92 1.71
N THR A 67 -16.64 -8.75 1.65
CA THR A 67 -15.50 -8.44 0.79
C THR A 67 -14.25 -8.08 1.60
N PRO A 68 -13.04 -8.24 1.03
CA PRO A 68 -11.77 -7.84 1.66
C PRO A 68 -11.75 -6.36 2.09
N GLY A 69 -11.12 -6.08 3.24
CA GLY A 69 -10.92 -4.75 3.81
C GLY A 69 -9.54 -4.17 3.52
N ALA A 70 -9.22 -3.04 4.17
CA ALA A 70 -7.97 -2.32 3.99
C ALA A 70 -6.74 -3.18 4.32
N ARG A 71 -6.85 -4.02 5.36
CA ARG A 71 -5.81 -4.97 5.76
C ARG A 71 -5.57 -6.00 4.68
N GLU A 72 -6.60 -6.69 4.19
CA GLU A 72 -6.45 -7.70 3.14
C GLU A 72 -5.92 -7.09 1.83
N ALA A 73 -6.33 -5.87 1.52
CA ALA A 73 -5.82 -5.11 0.38
C ALA A 73 -4.35 -4.67 0.54
N GLY A 74 -3.76 -4.79 1.73
CA GLY A 74 -2.37 -4.41 2.00
C GLY A 74 -2.15 -2.89 2.00
N VAL A 75 -3.18 -2.11 2.35
CA VAL A 75 -3.13 -0.64 2.32
C VAL A 75 -1.95 -0.08 3.13
N ILE A 76 -1.58 -0.71 4.23
CA ILE A 76 -0.48 -0.22 5.07
C ILE A 76 0.86 -0.20 4.32
N TYR A 77 1.10 -1.16 3.42
CA TYR A 77 2.29 -1.18 2.57
C TYR A 77 2.27 -0.06 1.53
N PHE A 78 1.09 0.30 1.02
CA PHE A 78 0.93 1.49 0.20
C PHE A 78 1.28 2.75 0.99
N ILE A 79 0.75 2.92 2.21
CA ILE A 79 1.00 4.10 3.05
C ILE A 79 2.51 4.26 3.31
N ASP A 80 3.18 3.18 3.73
CA ASP A 80 4.63 3.17 3.97
C ASP A 80 5.40 3.56 2.69
N THR A 81 4.97 3.08 1.53
CA THR A 81 5.62 3.38 0.25
C THR A 81 5.37 4.82 -0.19
N ALA A 82 4.14 5.30 -0.05
CA ALA A 82 3.68 6.62 -0.49
C ALA A 82 4.45 7.77 0.18
N VAL A 83 4.94 7.55 1.40
CA VAL A 83 5.70 8.54 2.18
C VAL A 83 7.22 8.35 2.10
N THR A 84 7.70 7.48 1.21
CA THR A 84 9.14 7.35 0.93
C THR A 84 9.67 8.59 0.24
N GLU A 85 10.92 8.98 0.51
CA GLU A 85 11.58 10.09 -0.20
C GLU A 85 11.47 9.93 -1.74
N GLY A 86 11.10 11.01 -2.43
CA GLY A 86 10.85 11.00 -3.87
C GLY A 86 9.45 10.58 -4.30
N MET A 87 8.58 10.18 -3.36
CA MET A 87 7.16 9.91 -3.62
C MET A 87 6.27 11.14 -3.36
N PRO A 88 5.05 11.19 -3.96
CA PRO A 88 4.17 12.36 -3.85
C PRO A 88 3.78 12.76 -2.42
N PHE A 89 3.84 11.82 -1.46
CA PHE A 89 3.47 12.06 -0.06
C PHE A 89 4.67 12.01 0.90
N ALA A 90 5.91 12.08 0.40
CA ALA A 90 7.11 12.04 1.24
C ALA A 90 7.08 13.05 2.40
N GLY A 91 6.61 14.28 2.12
CA GLY A 91 6.51 15.35 3.12
C GLY A 91 5.50 15.10 4.24
N MET A 92 4.66 14.06 4.12
CA MET A 92 3.63 13.72 5.11
C MET A 92 4.14 12.79 6.21
N LEU A 93 5.33 12.20 6.07
CA LEU A 93 5.87 11.24 7.04
C LEU A 93 5.92 11.80 8.49
N PRO A 94 6.46 13.02 8.75
CA PRO A 94 6.47 13.55 10.10
C PRO A 94 5.06 13.74 10.66
N PHE A 95 4.14 14.22 9.82
CA PHE A 95 2.76 14.46 10.21
C PHE A 95 2.00 13.17 10.52
N LEU A 96 2.25 12.07 9.79
CA LEU A 96 1.75 10.73 10.14
C LEU A 96 2.27 10.28 11.51
N LYS A 97 3.58 10.42 11.78
CA LYS A 97 4.17 9.99 13.06
C LYS A 97 3.66 10.79 14.24
N ASP A 98 3.52 12.11 14.08
CA ASP A 98 2.94 12.98 15.10
C ASP A 98 1.49 12.59 15.40
N GLY A 99 0.69 12.28 14.37
CA GLY A 99 -0.69 11.84 14.57
C GLY A 99 -0.82 10.46 15.21
N VAL A 100 0.06 9.51 14.91
CA VAL A 100 0.12 8.21 15.62
C VAL A 100 0.46 8.43 17.11
N LYS A 101 1.36 9.36 17.40
CA LYS A 101 1.68 9.74 18.80
C LYS A 101 0.49 10.39 19.50
N GLU A 102 -0.27 11.25 18.81
CA GLU A 102 -1.49 11.84 19.35
C GLU A 102 -2.55 10.76 19.63
N LEU A 103 -2.76 9.83 18.70
CA LEU A 103 -3.66 8.68 18.86
C LEU A 103 -3.29 7.86 20.10
N ALA A 104 -1.99 7.56 20.29
CA ALA A 104 -1.51 6.87 21.48
C ALA A 104 -1.78 7.65 22.78
N GLY A 105 -1.64 8.98 22.77
CA GLY A 105 -1.97 9.84 23.91
C GLY A 105 -3.46 9.86 24.24
N LYS A 106 -4.33 9.88 23.22
CA LYS A 106 -5.79 9.76 23.41
C LYS A 106 -6.18 8.40 23.96
N LEU A 107 -5.58 7.32 23.45
CA LEU A 107 -5.78 5.96 23.97
C LEU A 107 -5.43 5.88 25.46
N GLN A 108 -4.28 6.42 25.87
CA GLN A 108 -3.88 6.45 27.28
C GLN A 108 -4.88 7.21 28.16
N SER A 109 -5.52 8.24 27.61
CA SER A 109 -6.52 9.07 28.32
C SER A 109 -7.93 8.47 28.30
N SER A 110 -8.18 7.43 27.49
CA SER A 110 -9.50 6.81 27.30
C SER A 110 -9.93 5.87 28.43
N GLY A 111 -9.01 5.51 29.32
CA GLY A 111 -9.22 4.47 30.33
C GLY A 111 -9.05 3.04 29.81
N SER A 112 -8.69 2.86 28.54
CA SER A 112 -8.30 1.57 27.98
C SER A 112 -7.04 1.00 28.64
N THR A 113 -7.00 -0.32 28.81
CA THR A 113 -5.80 -1.04 29.26
C THR A 113 -4.85 -1.41 28.12
N ALA A 114 -5.27 -1.18 26.87
CA ALA A 114 -4.46 -1.48 25.70
C ALA A 114 -3.25 -0.54 25.62
N MET A 115 -2.08 -1.09 25.29
CA MET A 115 -0.85 -0.30 25.10
C MET A 115 -0.80 0.37 23.72
N ARG A 116 -1.54 -0.17 22.75
CA ARG A 116 -1.60 0.29 21.36
C ARG A 116 -3.03 0.43 20.90
N PHE A 117 -3.25 1.27 19.90
CA PHE A 117 -4.57 1.44 19.32
C PHE A 117 -5.05 0.15 18.64
N ALA A 118 -4.15 -0.54 17.92
CA ALA A 118 -4.44 -1.81 17.26
C ALA A 118 -4.92 -2.92 18.22
N ASP A 119 -4.49 -2.85 19.49
CA ASP A 119 -4.83 -3.84 20.54
C ASP A 119 -6.06 -3.42 21.36
N ALA A 120 -6.61 -2.22 21.13
CA ALA A 120 -7.76 -1.74 21.87
C ALA A 120 -9.05 -2.45 21.43
N GLU A 121 -9.99 -2.60 22.38
CA GLU A 121 -11.34 -3.10 22.08
C GLU A 121 -12.00 -2.27 20.98
N HIS A 122 -12.84 -2.91 20.16
CA HIS A 122 -13.43 -2.29 18.98
C HIS A 122 -14.19 -0.99 19.30
N ASP A 123 -14.98 -0.98 20.38
CA ASP A 123 -15.73 0.21 20.79
C ASP A 123 -14.81 1.38 21.19
N VAL A 124 -13.64 1.08 21.78
CA VAL A 124 -12.62 2.08 22.09
C VAL A 124 -12.00 2.62 20.81
N GLN A 125 -11.70 1.74 19.84
CA GLN A 125 -11.18 2.17 18.54
C GLN A 125 -12.14 3.14 17.83
N ILE A 126 -13.42 2.76 17.74
CA ILE A 126 -14.46 3.60 17.13
C ILE A 126 -14.62 4.92 17.87
N SER A 127 -14.68 4.89 19.21
CA SER A 127 -14.83 6.12 20.01
C SER A 127 -13.67 7.10 19.78
N LEU A 128 -12.43 6.60 19.79
CA LEU A 128 -11.24 7.43 19.59
C LEU A 128 -11.18 7.98 18.16
N LEU A 129 -11.47 7.16 17.16
CA LEU A 129 -11.49 7.63 15.77
C LEU A 129 -12.58 8.66 15.54
N THR A 130 -13.77 8.47 16.10
CA THR A 130 -14.86 9.46 16.05
C THR A 130 -14.42 10.81 16.62
N GLU A 131 -13.70 10.81 17.75
CA GLU A 131 -13.15 12.04 18.32
C GLU A 131 -12.08 12.68 17.41
N MET A 132 -11.32 11.86 16.69
CA MET A 132 -10.25 12.30 15.80
C MET A 132 -10.71 12.64 14.38
N GLU A 133 -11.95 12.32 13.98
CA GLU A 133 -12.50 12.63 12.65
C GLU A 133 -12.24 14.06 12.16
N PRO A 134 -12.41 15.13 12.97
CA PRO A 134 -12.17 16.50 12.51
C PRO A 134 -10.67 16.86 12.40
N THR A 135 -9.76 15.98 12.83
CA THR A 135 -8.31 16.25 12.80
C THR A 135 -7.74 16.07 11.38
N PRO A 136 -6.72 16.86 10.99
CA PRO A 136 -6.07 16.65 9.71
C PRO A 136 -5.36 15.28 9.61
N PHE A 137 -4.99 14.67 10.74
CA PHE A 137 -4.39 13.34 10.77
C PHE A 137 -5.37 12.29 10.26
N PHE A 138 -6.59 12.24 10.82
CA PHE A 138 -7.62 11.30 10.38
C PHE A 138 -7.96 11.51 8.89
N GLY A 139 -8.14 12.77 8.48
CA GLY A 139 -8.39 13.10 7.07
C GLY A 139 -7.29 12.60 6.13
N MET A 140 -6.03 12.68 6.55
CA MET A 140 -4.90 12.18 5.77
C MET A 140 -4.84 10.65 5.70
N VAL A 141 -4.99 9.95 6.83
CA VAL A 141 -5.01 8.47 6.84
C VAL A 141 -6.20 7.95 6.03
N SER A 142 -7.37 8.59 6.15
CA SER A 142 -8.55 8.28 5.33
C SER A 142 -8.28 8.46 3.83
N THR A 143 -7.61 9.54 3.45
CA THR A 143 -7.25 9.81 2.05
C THR A 143 -6.28 8.76 1.53
N LEU A 144 -5.19 8.50 2.25
CA LEU A 144 -4.20 7.51 1.84
C LEU A 144 -4.76 6.08 1.81
N THR A 145 -5.70 5.76 2.71
CA THR A 145 -6.39 4.47 2.74
C THR A 145 -7.21 4.27 1.47
N LYS A 146 -8.02 5.26 1.10
CA LYS A 146 -8.84 5.21 -0.12
C LYS A 146 -7.95 5.13 -1.37
N ILE A 147 -6.87 5.92 -1.44
CA ILE A 147 -5.94 5.84 -2.58
C ILE A 147 -5.30 4.45 -2.63
N GLY A 148 -4.75 3.96 -1.52
CA GLY A 148 -4.08 2.66 -1.48
C GLY A 148 -4.99 1.48 -1.79
N PHE A 149 -6.27 1.57 -1.42
CA PHE A 149 -7.26 0.51 -1.68
C PHE A 149 -7.63 0.41 -3.16
N PHE A 150 -7.60 1.51 -3.91
CA PHE A 150 -7.98 1.53 -5.34
C PHE A 150 -6.80 1.76 -6.30
N ALA A 151 -5.58 1.96 -5.78
CA ALA A 151 -4.37 2.15 -6.60
C ALA A 151 -3.99 0.87 -7.37
N ASP A 152 -3.08 0.99 -8.34
CA ASP A 152 -2.45 -0.17 -8.96
C ASP A 152 -1.72 -1.03 -7.89
N PRO A 153 -1.92 -2.36 -7.85
CA PRO A 153 -1.34 -3.23 -6.84
C PRO A 153 0.19 -3.13 -6.71
N LYS A 154 0.88 -2.68 -7.76
CA LYS A 154 2.35 -2.46 -7.73
C LYS A 154 2.79 -1.42 -6.71
N TYR A 155 1.89 -0.56 -6.23
CA TYR A 155 2.21 0.42 -5.18
C TYR A 155 2.11 -0.19 -3.76
N GLY A 156 1.82 -1.48 -3.63
CA GLY A 156 1.76 -2.22 -2.36
C GLY A 156 0.34 -2.38 -1.81
N GLY A 157 -0.59 -1.51 -2.17
CA GLY A 157 -2.01 -1.62 -1.83
C GLY A 157 -2.80 -2.47 -2.82
N ASN A 158 -4.13 -2.38 -2.78
CA ASN A 158 -5.08 -3.05 -3.68
C ASN A 158 -4.67 -4.48 -4.07
N LYS A 159 -4.23 -5.28 -3.08
CA LYS A 159 -3.77 -6.65 -3.30
C LYS A 159 -4.83 -7.43 -4.08
N ASP A 160 -4.38 -8.24 -5.04
CA ASP A 160 -5.25 -9.07 -5.89
C ASP A 160 -6.34 -8.26 -6.62
N LYS A 161 -6.19 -6.93 -6.71
CA LYS A 161 -7.12 -5.99 -7.32
C LYS A 161 -8.50 -5.96 -6.64
N VAL A 162 -8.58 -6.31 -5.35
CA VAL A 162 -9.85 -6.38 -4.59
C VAL A 162 -10.67 -5.09 -4.65
N GLY A 163 -10.00 -3.92 -4.64
CA GLY A 163 -10.67 -2.64 -4.79
C GLY A 163 -11.20 -2.40 -6.20
N TRP A 164 -10.52 -2.88 -7.23
CA TRP A 164 -11.01 -2.81 -8.61
C TRP A 164 -12.20 -3.74 -8.83
N GLU A 165 -12.14 -4.97 -8.30
CA GLU A 165 -13.25 -5.91 -8.32
C GLU A 165 -14.50 -5.32 -7.64
N LEU A 166 -14.32 -4.65 -6.49
CA LEU A 166 -15.41 -4.02 -5.74
C LEU A 166 -16.17 -2.97 -6.55
N ILE A 167 -15.47 -2.19 -7.39
CA ILE A 167 -16.10 -1.15 -8.23
C ILE A 167 -16.41 -1.63 -9.66
N GLY A 168 -16.16 -2.90 -9.97
CA GLY A 168 -16.32 -3.46 -11.32
C GLY A 168 -15.37 -2.86 -12.34
N PHE A 169 -14.19 -2.39 -11.91
CA PHE A 169 -13.16 -1.89 -12.82
C PHE A 169 -12.49 -3.05 -13.54
N ASP A 170 -12.48 -2.97 -14.86
CA ASP A 170 -11.90 -3.97 -15.75
C ASP A 170 -10.55 -3.45 -16.27
N ASP A 171 -9.48 -4.19 -15.97
CA ASP A 171 -8.10 -3.81 -16.25
C ASP A 171 -7.67 -4.07 -17.71
N ARG A 172 -8.63 -4.25 -18.62
CA ARG A 172 -8.40 -4.37 -20.06
C ARG A 172 -7.50 -3.25 -20.59
N HIS A 173 -6.22 -3.59 -20.80
CA HIS A 173 -5.20 -2.74 -21.41
C HIS A 173 -5.45 -2.40 -22.90
N ALA A 174 -6.53 -2.94 -23.49
CA ALA A 174 -6.93 -2.65 -24.87
C ALA A 174 -8.45 -2.54 -24.95
N TRP A 175 -8.95 -1.33 -25.20
CA TRP A 175 -10.35 -1.12 -25.53
C TRP A 175 -10.58 -1.52 -26.99
N GLN A 176 -11.53 -2.42 -27.23
CA GLN A 176 -12.04 -2.63 -28.58
C GLN A 176 -12.88 -1.39 -29.00
N PRO A 177 -12.99 -1.09 -30.30
CA PRO A 177 -13.89 -0.03 -30.78
C PRO A 177 -15.29 -0.16 -30.17
N PRO A 178 -15.95 0.94 -29.77
CA PRO A 178 -15.73 2.33 -30.19
C PRO A 178 -14.80 3.18 -29.29
N PHE A 179 -14.19 2.62 -28.23
CA PHE A 179 -13.41 3.41 -27.27
C PHE A 179 -11.88 3.34 -27.45
N GLY A 180 -11.34 2.36 -28.20
CA GLY A 180 -9.91 2.24 -28.52
C GLY A 180 -9.51 2.74 -29.92
N TYR A 181 -10.30 3.63 -30.53
CA TYR A 181 -10.05 4.13 -31.88
C TYR A 181 -8.70 4.88 -32.01
N TYR A 182 -8.20 5.46 -30.91
CA TYR A 182 -6.93 6.19 -30.87
C TYR A 182 -5.72 5.28 -30.63
N ASP A 183 -5.90 4.12 -30.00
CA ASP A 183 -4.80 3.17 -29.71
C ASP A 183 -4.36 2.40 -30.97
N GLY A 184 -5.25 2.25 -31.95
CA GLY A 184 -4.97 1.57 -33.21
C GLY A 184 -4.08 2.35 -34.20
N GLN A 185 -4.02 3.68 -34.07
CA GLN A 185 -3.20 4.53 -34.95
C GLN A 185 -1.73 4.52 -34.53
N LEU A 186 -1.44 4.56 -33.22
CA LEU A 186 -0.08 4.47 -32.68
C LEU A 186 0.62 3.15 -33.06
N MET A 187 -0.11 2.03 -32.96
CA MET A 187 0.40 0.70 -33.34
C MET A 187 0.57 0.53 -34.87
N ALA A 188 -0.05 1.39 -35.68
CA ALA A 188 0.12 1.40 -37.13
C ALA A 188 1.33 2.23 -37.55
N GLU A 189 1.57 3.37 -36.89
CA GLU A 189 2.73 4.23 -37.11
C GLU A 189 4.04 3.52 -36.72
N GLU A 190 4.09 2.82 -35.58
CA GLU A 190 5.28 2.05 -35.14
C GLU A 190 5.64 0.88 -36.09
N ARG A 191 4.66 0.37 -36.83
CA ARG A 191 4.84 -0.77 -37.75
C ARG A 191 5.27 -0.33 -39.15
N ASP A 192 5.06 0.93 -39.50
CA ASP A 192 5.50 1.53 -40.77
C ASP A 192 6.90 2.20 -40.66
N GLU A 193 7.44 2.33 -39.43
CA GLU A 193 8.81 2.83 -39.17
C GLU A 193 9.88 1.75 -38.97
N SER A 194 9.53 0.45 -39.02
CA SER A 194 10.47 -0.70 -38.93
C SER A 194 10.75 -1.35 -40.29
#